data_AF-A0A7J4PGM6-F1
#
_entry.id   AF-A0A7J4PGM6-F1
#
_cell.length_a   1.000
_cell.length_b   1.000
_cell.length_c   1.000
_cell.angle_alpha   90.00
_cell.angle_beta   90.00
_cell.angle_gamma   90.00
#
_symmetry.space_group_name_H-M   'P 1'
#
loop_
_entity.id
_entity.type
_entity.pdbx_description
1 polymer ?
#
loop_
_entity_poly.entity_id
_entity_poly.type
_entity_poly.pdbx_seq_one_letter_code
_entity_poly.pdbx_strand_id
1 'polypeptide(L)'
;MVKFGPKDKRTRLVLLASFATSIVLLNLFLLGAILTNMIRGDMSYTQVDMVAGAIFVFVITMIISMSLWPKIIDRLESREESKKAS
;
A
#
# COMPACT_ATOMS: atom_id res chain seq x y z
N MET A 1 -18.74 -27.03 1.21
CA MET A 1 -17.32 -26.71 1.48
C MET A 1 -16.72 -26.11 0.22
N VAL A 2 -16.49 -24.79 0.19
CA VAL A 2 -15.95 -24.11 -1.00
C VAL A 2 -14.46 -24.41 -1.08
N LYS A 3 -14.03 -25.19 -2.08
CA LYS A 3 -12.60 -25.49 -2.30
C LYS A 3 -11.93 -24.25 -2.90
N PHE A 4 -11.18 -23.52 -2.07
CA PHE A 4 -10.34 -22.40 -2.49
C PHE A 4 -9.14 -22.92 -3.30
N GLY A 5 -9.08 -22.56 -4.57
CA GLY A 5 -8.00 -22.97 -5.46
C GLY A 5 -6.70 -22.20 -5.18
N PRO A 6 -5.54 -22.69 -5.65
CA PRO A 6 -4.26 -22.01 -5.45
C PRO A 6 -4.21 -20.57 -6.02
N LYS A 7 -5.05 -20.24 -7.02
CA LYS A 7 -5.25 -18.86 -7.52
C LYS A 7 -5.87 -17.92 -6.47
N ASP A 8 -6.81 -18.40 -5.66
CA ASP A 8 -7.49 -17.58 -4.65
C ASP A 8 -6.53 -17.13 -3.53
N LYS A 9 -5.54 -17.97 -3.19
CA LYS A 9 -4.53 -17.62 -2.17
C LYS A 9 -3.62 -16.49 -2.64
N ARG A 10 -3.17 -16.51 -3.90
CA ARG A 10 -2.39 -15.42 -4.50
C ARG A 10 -3.18 -14.12 -4.54
N THR A 11 -4.42 -14.15 -5.01
CA THR A 11 -5.27 -12.96 -5.08
C THR A 11 -5.53 -12.37 -3.69
N ARG A 12 -5.79 -13.21 -2.68
CA ARG A 12 -5.93 -12.74 -1.29
C ARG A 12 -4.64 -12.17 -0.72
N LEU A 13 -3.49 -12.76 -1.04
CA LEU A 13 -2.16 -12.24 -0.65
C LEU A 13 -1.89 -10.87 -1.28
N VAL A 14 -2.14 -10.72 -2.59
CA VAL A 14 -2.00 -9.43 -3.31
C VAL A 14 -2.88 -8.37 -2.66
N LEU A 15 -4.13 -8.69 -2.36
CA LEU A 15 -5.07 -7.76 -1.74
C LEU A 15 -4.64 -7.37 -0.32
N LEU A 16 -4.28 -8.34 0.52
CA LEU A 16 -3.79 -8.09 1.88
C LEU A 16 -2.53 -7.24 1.88
N ALA A 17 -1.61 -7.52 0.96
CA ALA A 17 -0.35 -6.81 0.87
C ALA A 17 -0.52 -5.39 0.30
N SER A 18 -1.43 -5.22 -0.66
CA SER A 18 -1.85 -3.90 -1.17
C SER A 18 -2.53 -3.07 -0.09
N PHE A 19 -3.39 -3.69 0.70
CA PHE A 19 -4.09 -3.05 1.81
C PHE A 19 -3.12 -2.65 2.93
N ALA A 20 -2.22 -3.54 3.31
CA ALA A 20 -1.19 -3.26 4.32
C ALA A 20 -0.27 -2.11 3.89
N THR A 21 0.19 -2.11 2.63
CA THR A 21 1.03 -1.00 2.09
C THR A 21 0.28 0.32 2.05
N SER A 22 -1.00 0.32 1.70
CA SER A 22 -1.83 1.53 1.75
C SER A 22 -1.99 2.07 3.18
N ILE A 23 -2.23 1.20 4.17
CA ILE A 23 -2.30 1.59 5.59
C ILE A 23 -0.98 2.22 6.06
N VAL A 24 0.16 1.62 5.73
CA VAL A 24 1.48 2.15 6.13
C VAL A 24 1.71 3.54 5.56
N LEU A 25 1.42 3.73 4.28
CA LEU A 25 1.62 5.02 3.61
C LEU A 25 0.64 6.09 4.11
N LEU A 26 -0.60 5.72 4.43
CA LEU A 26 -1.57 6.60 5.10
C LEU A 26 -1.05 7.10 6.44
N ASN A 27 -0.54 6.19 7.28
CA ASN A 27 0.03 6.55 8.57
C ASN A 27 1.25 7.45 8.42
N LEU A 28 2.11 7.19 7.43
CA LEU A 28 3.28 8.03 7.13
C LEU A 28 2.87 9.46 6.76
N PHE A 29 1.86 9.61 5.90
CA PHE A 29 1.31 10.90 5.52
C PHE A 29 0.69 11.64 6.70
N LEU A 30 -0.14 10.94 7.49
CA LEU A 30 -0.82 11.52 8.65
C LEU A 30 0.19 12.00 9.70
N LEU A 31 1.22 11.19 9.98
CA LEU A 31 2.33 11.58 10.84
C LEU A 31 3.03 12.83 10.32
N GLY A 32 3.36 12.87 9.02
CA GLY A 32 4.00 14.03 8.39
C GLY A 32 3.15 15.30 8.49
N ALA A 33 1.84 15.20 8.30
CA ALA A 33 0.90 16.33 8.40
C ALA A 33 0.83 16.88 9.83
N ILE A 34 0.70 15.99 10.83
CA ILE A 34 0.68 16.38 12.25
C ILE A 34 2.03 17.00 12.66
N LEU A 35 3.15 16.38 12.27
CA LEU A 35 4.48 16.91 12.58
C LEU A 35 4.70 18.29 11.97
N THR A 36 4.27 18.49 10.72
CA THR A 36 4.40 19.77 10.03
C THR A 36 3.57 20.86 10.70
N ASN A 37 2.35 20.54 11.14
CA ASN A 37 1.52 21.48 11.91
C ASN A 37 2.09 21.79 13.29
N MET A 38 2.71 20.82 13.98
CA MET A 38 3.39 21.07 15.26
C MET A 38 4.66 21.91 15.12
N ILE A 39 5.47 21.67 14.08
CA ILE A 39 6.77 22.34 13.91
C ILE A 39 6.62 23.81 13.49
N ARG A 40 5.58 24.16 12.72
CA ARG A 40 5.42 25.52 12.18
C ARG A 40 4.73 26.52 13.11
N GLY A 41 4.17 26.09 14.24
CA GLY A 41 3.59 26.98 15.27
C GLY A 41 2.28 27.68 14.90
N ASP A 42 2.04 27.93 13.61
CA ASP A 42 0.77 28.34 13.02
C ASP A 42 0.10 27.16 12.32
N MET A 43 -1.25 27.11 12.30
CA MET A 43 -2.04 26.12 11.52
C MET A 43 -1.77 26.28 10.02
N SER A 44 -0.62 25.77 9.58
CA SER A 44 -0.12 25.89 8.21
C SER A 44 -0.92 25.01 7.23
N TYR A 45 -1.49 23.92 7.73
CA TYR A 45 -2.48 23.11 7.01
C TYR A 45 -3.80 23.16 7.76
N THR A 46 -4.86 23.57 7.05
CA THR A 46 -6.21 23.46 7.60
C THR A 46 -6.58 21.99 7.74
N GLN A 47 -7.52 21.69 8.64
CA GLN A 47 -8.03 20.32 8.78
C GLN A 47 -8.57 19.77 7.45
N VAL A 48 -9.11 20.64 6.59
CA VAL A 48 -9.60 20.29 5.25
C VAL A 48 -8.44 19.83 4.35
N ASP A 49 -7.30 20.51 4.36
CA ASP A 49 -6.15 20.16 3.53
C ASP A 49 -5.51 18.84 3.94
N MET A 50 -5.46 18.56 5.25
CA MET A 50 -4.96 17.29 5.77
C MET A 50 -5.88 16.12 5.39
N VAL A 51 -7.20 16.31 5.47
CA VAL A 51 -8.18 15.28 5.09
C VAL A 51 -8.15 15.04 3.58
N ALA A 52 -8.13 16.10 2.77
CA ALA A 52 -8.05 16.00 1.31
C ALA A 52 -6.74 15.31 0.87
N GLY A 53 -5.62 15.67 1.48
CA GLY A 53 -4.33 15.03 1.23
C GLY A 53 -4.31 13.55 1.62
N ALA A 54 -4.92 13.19 2.75
CA ALA A 54 -5.00 11.80 3.20
C ALA A 54 -5.82 10.94 2.23
N ILE A 55 -6.95 11.46 1.73
CA ILE A 55 -7.78 10.77 0.72
C ILE A 55 -7.00 10.62 -0.58
N PHE A 56 -6.29 11.66 -1.04
CA PHE A 56 -5.48 11.59 -2.25
C PHE A 56 -4.37 10.53 -2.14
N VAL A 57 -3.62 10.52 -1.04
CA VAL A 57 -2.57 9.52 -0.79
C VAL A 57 -3.17 8.13 -0.70
N PHE A 58 -4.32 7.95 -0.03
CA PHE A 58 -4.99 6.66 0.02
C PHE A 58 -5.33 6.12 -1.37
N VAL A 59 -5.94 6.94 -2.23
CA VAL A 59 -6.35 6.54 -3.57
C VAL A 59 -5.13 6.22 -4.46
N ILE A 60 -4.14 7.11 -4.49
CA ILE A 60 -2.94 6.90 -5.32
C ILE A 60 -2.17 5.65 -4.87
N THR A 61 -2.01 5.45 -3.55
CA THR A 61 -1.31 4.28 -3.03
C THR A 61 -2.07 2.99 -3.28
N MET A 62 -3.40 3.01 -3.20
CA MET A 62 -4.23 1.86 -3.56
C MET A 62 -4.05 1.47 -5.03
N ILE A 63 -4.04 2.45 -5.95
CA ILE A 63 -3.81 2.22 -7.39
C ILE A 63 -2.40 1.66 -7.64
N ILE A 64 -1.38 2.28 -7.06
CA ILE A 64 0.02 1.85 -7.23
C ILE A 64 0.20 0.44 -6.67
N SER A 65 -0.29 0.15 -5.47
CA SER A 65 -0.18 -1.16 -4.85
C SER A 65 -0.86 -2.25 -5.68
N MET A 66 -2.09 -2.01 -6.17
CA MET A 66 -2.76 -2.96 -7.06
C MET A 66 -1.96 -3.25 -8.34
N SER A 67 -1.21 -2.27 -8.86
CA SER A 67 -0.35 -2.48 -10.03
C SER A 67 1.03 -3.08 -9.69
N LEU A 68 1.54 -2.87 -8.47
CA LEU A 68 2.89 -3.23 -8.08
C LEU A 68 2.99 -4.66 -7.52
N TRP A 69 2.05 -5.06 -6.68
CA TRP A 69 2.01 -6.40 -6.07
C TRP A 69 1.98 -7.57 -7.07
N PRO A 70 1.20 -7.55 -8.17
CA PRO A 70 1.25 -8.62 -9.16
C PRO A 70 2.65 -8.75 -9.79
N LYS A 71 3.31 -7.63 -10.13
CA LYS A 71 4.67 -7.62 -10.69
C LYS A 71 5.71 -8.16 -9.71
N ILE A 72 5.59 -7.84 -8.42
CA ILE A 72 6.48 -8.34 -7.37
C ILE A 72 6.32 -9.85 -7.21
N ILE A 73 5.08 -10.34 -7.18
CA ILE A 73 4.79 -11.78 -7.02
C ILE A 73 5.27 -12.58 -8.25
N ASP A 74 5.08 -12.05 -9.46
CA ASP A 74 5.61 -12.66 -10.69
C ASP A 74 7.16 -12.70 -10.69
N ARG A 75 7.81 -11.64 -10.20
CA ARG A 75 9.27 -11.62 -10.04
C ARG A 75 9.78 -12.57 -8.95
N LEU A 76 9.02 -12.75 -7.87
CA LEU A 76 9.38 -13.68 -6.80
C LEU A 76 9.27 -15.13 -7.28
N GLU A 77 8.20 -15.47 -8.00
CA GLU A 77 8.01 -16.83 -8.55
C GLU A 77 9.06 -17.19 -9.60
N SER A 78 9.35 -16.29 -10.55
CA SER A 78 10.42 -16.52 -11.55
C SER A 78 11.81 -16.68 -10.93
N ARG A 79 12.08 -16.02 -9.79
CA ARG A 79 13.32 -16.22 -9.03
C ARG A 79 13.37 -17.56 -8.30
N GLU A 80 12.25 -18.06 -7.80
CA GLU A 80 12.20 -19.39 -7.20
C GLU A 80 12.37 -20.51 -8.23
N GLU A 81 11.79 -20.37 -9.42
CA GLU A 81 11.97 -21.34 -10.52
C GLU A 81 13.41 -21.37 -11.02
N SER A 82 14.06 -20.20 -11.18
CA SER A 82 15.48 -20.12 -11.54
C SER A 82 16.41 -20.76 -10.50
N LYS A 83 16.03 -20.75 -9.21
CA LYS A 83 16.84 -21.32 -8.13
C LYS A 83 16.66 -22.83 -7.99
N LYS A 84 15.56 -23.40 -8.50
CA LYS A 84 15.33 -24.86 -8.56
C LYS A 84 15.92 -25.53 -9.80
N ALA A 85 16.22 -24.74 -10.84
CA ALA A 85 16.80 -25.22 -12.09
C ALA A 85 18.35 -25.22 -12.12
N SER A 86 18.99 -24.75 -11.05
CA SER A 86 20.45 -24.78 -10.82
C SER A 86 20.79 -25.73 -9.69
#